data_AF-A0A1H6RRX4-F1
#
_entry.id   AF-A0A1H6RRX4-F1
#
_cell.length_a   1.000
_cell.length_b   1.000
_cell.length_c   1.000
_cell.angle_alpha   90.00
_cell.angle_beta   90.00
_cell.angle_gamma   90.00
#
_symmetry.space_group_name_H-M   'P 1'
#
loop_
_entity.id
_entity.type
_entity.pdbx_description
1 polymer ?
#
loop_
_entity_poly.entity_id
_entity_poly.type
_entity_poly.pdbx_seq_one_letter_code
_entity_poly.pdbx_strand_id
1 'polypeptide(L)'
;MAAHRGKPYSRIIMTSASGSPGDALGSGDPISSGELAGPRPIGIFDSGVGGLTVARSIIDQLPNESILYVGDTANGPYGPLPIAEVRANALGVMDELVDSGVKLLTIACNSASAAVLRDARERYTARYGIPVIEVIQPAVRRAVSATRSGRIGVIGTSATVGSRAYEDTFAAAPDLTITSVACPAFVNFVEAGVTTGPELLAAANEYLAPLKQAGVDTVVLGCTHYPLLTGVISFVMGEDVTLVSSAEETAKDVYRALANHGIQRTERSAPSHEFIATGDAAQFETLARRFLGPEVLSVKHVDHVAAQYPTGSLARITPEMLEAARSGSGLSRRSYFVQPEGTSAGSGTTIGRGL
;
A
#
# COMPACT_ATOMS: atom_id res chain seq x y z
N MET A 1 -20.69 9.46 -48.38
CA MET A 1 -19.63 8.53 -47.89
C MET A 1 -18.42 9.38 -47.53
N ALA A 2 -18.28 9.75 -46.26
CA ALA A 2 -17.20 10.58 -45.76
C ALA A 2 -16.10 9.69 -45.17
N ALA A 3 -14.87 9.82 -45.71
CA ALA A 3 -13.70 9.10 -45.26
C ALA A 3 -13.13 9.74 -43.98
N HIS A 4 -13.09 8.97 -42.88
CA HIS A 4 -12.46 9.35 -41.63
C HIS A 4 -10.93 9.33 -41.79
N ARG A 5 -10.29 10.49 -41.72
CA ARG A 5 -8.83 10.63 -41.59
C ARG A 5 -8.40 10.22 -40.19
N GLY A 6 -7.60 9.15 -40.08
CA GLY A 6 -6.91 8.77 -38.85
C GLY A 6 -5.85 9.80 -38.45
N LYS A 7 -5.80 10.13 -37.16
CA LYS A 7 -4.74 10.96 -36.57
C LYS A 7 -3.44 10.15 -36.45
N PRO A 8 -2.26 10.74 -36.67
CA PRO A 8 -0.99 10.03 -36.50
C PRO A 8 -0.61 9.98 -35.01
N TYR A 9 -0.32 8.78 -34.50
CA TYR A 9 0.36 8.62 -33.22
C TYR A 9 1.84 9.01 -33.38
N SER A 10 2.32 9.94 -32.56
CA SER A 10 3.71 10.37 -32.52
C SER A 10 4.59 9.27 -31.92
N ARG A 11 5.66 8.92 -32.66
CA ARG A 11 6.74 8.02 -32.22
C ARG A 11 7.41 8.55 -30.94
N ILE A 12 7.60 7.69 -29.95
CA ILE A 12 8.46 7.93 -28.80
C ILE A 12 9.92 7.80 -29.26
N ILE A 13 10.71 8.85 -29.00
CA ILE A 13 12.16 8.87 -29.19
C ILE A 13 12.79 8.57 -27.83
N MET A 14 13.59 7.50 -27.76
CA MET A 14 14.51 7.28 -26.64
C MET A 14 15.48 8.45 -26.57
N THR A 15 15.42 9.24 -25.50
CA THR A 15 16.43 10.24 -25.18
C THR A 15 17.13 9.80 -23.90
N SER A 16 18.39 9.39 -24.04
CA SER A 16 19.33 9.27 -22.93
C SER A 16 19.68 10.68 -22.45
N ALA A 17 18.99 11.15 -21.42
CA ALA A 17 19.39 12.36 -20.73
C ALA A 17 20.65 12.07 -19.90
N SER A 18 21.79 12.48 -20.43
CA SER A 18 23.05 12.61 -19.70
C SER A 18 22.94 13.82 -18.76
N GLY A 19 22.46 13.58 -17.55
CA GLY A 19 22.53 14.53 -16.44
C GLY A 19 23.69 14.15 -15.51
N SER A 20 24.61 15.07 -15.28
CA SER A 20 25.75 14.90 -14.39
C SER A 20 25.31 14.51 -12.96
N PRO A 21 25.96 13.53 -12.31
CA PRO A 21 25.66 13.16 -10.94
C PRO A 21 26.31 14.17 -9.99
N GLY A 22 25.52 15.13 -9.51
CA GLY A 22 25.99 16.19 -8.62
C GLY A 22 24.84 16.73 -7.79
N ASP A 23 24.62 16.04 -6.67
CA ASP A 23 23.97 16.47 -5.41
C ASP A 23 23.09 15.32 -4.89
N ALA A 24 23.78 14.26 -4.47
CA ALA A 24 23.21 13.18 -3.69
C ALA A 24 22.90 13.70 -2.28
N LEU A 25 21.66 13.49 -1.84
CA LEU A 25 21.17 13.78 -0.50
C LEU A 25 22.10 13.14 0.55
N GLY A 26 22.99 13.96 1.09
CA GLY A 26 23.75 13.66 2.30
C GLY A 26 22.99 14.15 3.52
N SER A 27 23.10 13.39 4.61
CA SER A 27 22.52 13.61 5.95
C SER A 27 21.03 13.27 6.07
N GLY A 28 20.67 12.60 7.18
CA GLY A 28 19.29 12.20 7.52
C GLY A 28 18.41 13.38 7.95
N ASP A 29 18.59 14.52 7.30
CA ASP A 29 17.78 15.71 7.48
C ASP A 29 16.48 15.58 6.68
N PRO A 30 15.35 16.14 7.16
CA PRO A 30 14.09 16.09 6.43
C PRO A 30 14.21 16.76 5.07
N ILE A 31 13.74 16.10 4.01
CA ILE A 31 13.72 16.68 2.66
C ILE A 31 12.79 17.89 2.68
N SER A 32 13.29 19.05 2.25
CA SER A 32 12.47 20.27 2.25
C SER A 32 11.33 20.17 1.23
N SER A 33 10.21 20.85 1.46
CA SER A 33 9.09 20.88 0.49
C SER A 33 9.53 21.40 -0.88
N GLY A 34 10.51 22.30 -0.93
CA GLY A 34 11.12 22.79 -2.16
C GLY A 34 11.92 21.73 -2.93
N GLU A 35 12.52 20.76 -2.23
CA GLU A 35 13.18 19.62 -2.88
C GLU A 35 12.16 18.59 -3.35
N LEU A 36 11.09 18.30 -2.60
CA LEU A 36 10.02 17.39 -3.04
C LEU A 36 9.17 17.97 -4.19
N ALA A 37 9.16 19.30 -4.35
CA ALA A 37 8.51 19.98 -5.47
C ALA A 37 9.26 19.74 -6.79
N GLY A 38 8.55 19.29 -7.83
CA GLY A 38 9.16 19.03 -9.14
C GLY A 38 8.53 17.86 -9.92
N PRO A 39 9.24 17.31 -10.93
CA PRO A 39 8.75 16.19 -11.76
C PRO A 39 8.66 14.84 -11.04
N ARG A 40 9.11 14.75 -9.79
CA ARG A 40 9.18 13.49 -9.04
C ARG A 40 7.82 12.79 -9.02
N PRO A 41 7.76 11.48 -9.22
CA PRO A 41 6.51 10.75 -9.30
C PRO A 41 5.88 10.54 -7.93
N ILE A 42 4.58 10.30 -7.93
CA ILE A 42 3.87 9.67 -6.80
C ILE A 42 4.20 8.18 -6.84
N GLY A 43 4.73 7.67 -5.74
CA GLY A 43 4.94 6.24 -5.54
C GLY A 43 3.64 5.57 -5.13
N ILE A 44 3.28 4.48 -5.80
CA ILE A 44 2.12 3.66 -5.45
C ILE A 44 2.58 2.22 -5.26
N PHE A 45 2.29 1.63 -4.11
CA PHE A 45 2.64 0.26 -3.78
C PHE A 45 1.40 -0.60 -3.55
N ASP A 46 1.37 -1.81 -4.11
CA ASP A 46 0.37 -2.84 -3.80
C ASP A 46 1.01 -4.24 -3.78
N SER A 47 0.32 -5.22 -3.18
CA SER A 47 0.76 -6.62 -3.20
C SER A 47 0.65 -7.29 -4.58
N GLY A 48 0.06 -6.61 -5.56
CA GLY A 48 -0.14 -7.16 -6.90
C GLY A 48 -0.80 -6.14 -7.83
N VAL A 49 -1.89 -6.56 -8.48
CA VAL A 49 -2.58 -5.78 -9.51
C VAL A 49 -3.79 -4.99 -8.99
N GLY A 50 -4.31 -5.32 -7.81
CA GLY A 50 -5.53 -4.70 -7.28
C GLY A 50 -5.37 -3.19 -7.07
N GLY A 51 -4.19 -2.75 -6.64
CA GLY A 51 -3.85 -1.35 -6.42
C GLY A 51 -3.92 -0.48 -7.68
N LEU A 52 -4.01 -1.08 -8.87
CA LEU A 52 -4.22 -0.34 -10.11
C LEU A 52 -5.57 0.39 -10.13
N THR A 53 -6.56 -0.04 -9.35
CA THR A 53 -7.80 0.73 -9.13
C THR A 53 -7.55 2.07 -8.44
N VAL A 54 -6.62 2.10 -7.48
CA VAL A 54 -6.18 3.32 -6.79
C VAL A 54 -5.35 4.18 -7.73
N ALA A 55 -4.41 3.56 -8.47
CA ALA A 55 -3.61 4.27 -9.48
C ALA A 55 -4.49 4.93 -10.54
N ARG A 56 -5.51 4.22 -11.05
CA ARG A 56 -6.49 4.79 -11.99
C ARG A 56 -7.20 5.99 -11.39
N SER A 57 -7.70 5.86 -10.16
CA SER A 57 -8.41 6.93 -9.46
C SER A 57 -7.53 8.17 -9.26
N ILE A 58 -6.24 7.97 -8.98
CA ILE A 58 -5.25 9.05 -8.87
C ILE A 58 -5.04 9.71 -10.22
N ILE A 59 -4.79 8.95 -11.29
CA ILE A 59 -4.57 9.48 -12.65
C ILE A 59 -5.79 10.30 -13.11
N ASP A 60 -7.00 9.81 -12.87
CA ASP A 60 -8.24 10.50 -13.27
C ASP A 60 -8.43 11.85 -12.55
N GLN A 61 -8.04 11.94 -11.26
CA GLN A 61 -8.17 13.18 -10.48
C GLN A 61 -6.95 14.12 -10.60
N LEU A 62 -5.78 13.57 -10.91
CA LEU A 62 -4.48 14.26 -10.96
C LEU A 62 -3.77 13.98 -12.29
N PRO A 63 -4.34 14.41 -13.44
CA PRO A 63 -3.85 14.03 -14.76
C PRO A 63 -2.47 14.60 -15.14
N ASN A 64 -1.93 15.53 -14.35
CA ASN A 64 -0.60 16.12 -14.56
C ASN A 64 0.50 15.40 -13.78
N GLU A 65 0.16 14.46 -12.89
CA GLU A 65 1.11 13.80 -12.01
C GLU A 65 1.75 12.57 -12.67
N SER A 66 3.06 12.42 -12.42
CA SER A 66 3.79 11.21 -12.83
C SER A 66 3.62 10.13 -11.76
N ILE A 67 3.54 8.87 -12.19
CA ILE A 67 3.25 7.73 -11.31
C ILE A 67 4.37 6.70 -11.45
N LEU A 68 4.85 6.21 -10.31
CA LEU A 68 5.68 5.01 -10.21
C LEU A 68 4.91 3.98 -9.39
N TYR A 69 4.34 2.98 -10.07
CA TYR A 69 3.59 1.90 -9.46
C TYR A 69 4.47 0.66 -9.31
N VAL A 70 4.43 0.04 -8.13
CA VAL A 70 5.08 -1.25 -7.86
C VAL A 70 4.06 -2.23 -7.30
N GLY A 71 3.88 -3.35 -8.02
CA GLY A 71 3.12 -4.50 -7.56
C GLY A 71 4.04 -5.63 -7.10
N ASP A 72 3.95 -6.05 -5.84
CA ASP A 72 4.75 -7.14 -5.29
C ASP A 72 4.22 -8.53 -5.64
N THR A 73 4.07 -8.81 -6.94
CA THR A 73 3.50 -10.08 -7.42
C THR A 73 4.34 -11.31 -7.12
N ALA A 74 5.63 -11.16 -6.78
CA ALA A 74 6.46 -12.29 -6.35
C ALA A 74 6.09 -12.83 -4.96
N ASN A 75 5.61 -11.96 -4.06
CA ASN A 75 5.24 -12.33 -2.70
C ASN A 75 3.73 -12.19 -2.41
N GLY A 76 2.95 -11.72 -3.39
CA GLY A 76 1.49 -11.68 -3.35
C GLY A 76 0.84 -13.06 -3.55
N PRO A 77 -0.45 -13.22 -3.22
CA PRO A 77 -1.32 -12.23 -2.60
C PRO A 77 -1.09 -12.12 -1.09
N TYR A 78 -1.20 -10.92 -0.53
CA TYR A 78 -1.01 -10.70 0.92
C TYR A 78 -2.22 -11.11 1.79
N GLY A 79 -3.40 -11.26 1.19
CA GLY A 79 -4.64 -11.57 1.89
C GLY A 79 -4.61 -12.78 2.84
N PRO A 80 -3.99 -13.93 2.48
CA PRO A 80 -3.86 -15.09 3.35
C PRO A 80 -2.62 -15.08 4.26
N LEU A 81 -1.67 -14.15 4.07
CA LEU A 81 -0.40 -14.17 4.79
C LEU A 81 -0.54 -13.66 6.24
N PRO A 82 0.32 -14.11 7.17
CA PRO A 82 0.44 -13.52 8.49
C PRO A 82 0.83 -12.03 8.45
N ILE A 83 0.29 -11.22 9.35
CA ILE A 83 0.56 -9.77 9.40
C ILE A 83 2.06 -9.42 9.51
N ALA A 84 2.85 -10.25 10.19
CA ALA A 84 4.29 -10.04 10.28
C ALA A 84 5.00 -10.20 8.93
N GLU A 85 4.56 -11.14 8.10
CA GLU A 85 5.11 -11.38 6.76
C GLU A 85 4.65 -10.29 5.79
N VAL A 86 3.36 -9.92 5.83
CA VAL A 86 2.83 -8.77 5.08
C VAL A 86 3.62 -7.50 5.40
N ARG A 87 3.94 -7.26 6.68
CA ARG A 87 4.74 -6.11 7.10
C ARG A 87 6.15 -6.15 6.51
N ALA A 88 6.84 -7.28 6.59
CA ALA A 88 8.20 -7.42 6.09
C ALA A 88 8.27 -7.16 4.59
N ASN A 89 7.40 -7.80 3.80
CA ASN A 89 7.37 -7.67 2.35
C ASN A 89 7.01 -6.23 1.94
N ALA A 90 5.97 -5.65 2.55
CA ALA A 90 5.53 -4.29 2.25
C ALA A 90 6.61 -3.24 2.56
N LEU A 91 7.27 -3.32 3.72
CA LEU A 91 8.33 -2.37 4.08
C LEU A 91 9.53 -2.48 3.12
N GLY A 92 9.90 -3.68 2.69
CA GLY A 92 10.98 -3.88 1.73
C GLY A 92 10.72 -3.15 0.41
N VAL A 93 9.51 -3.31 -0.16
CA VAL A 93 9.17 -2.65 -1.42
C VAL A 93 9.00 -1.14 -1.25
N MET A 94 8.42 -0.68 -0.14
CA MET A 94 8.29 0.76 0.13
C MET A 94 9.64 1.45 0.32
N ASP A 95 10.65 0.76 0.88
CA ASP A 95 12.02 1.26 0.96
C ASP A 95 12.58 1.53 -0.44
N GLU A 96 12.50 0.55 -1.34
CA GLU A 96 13.00 0.71 -2.71
C GLU A 96 12.25 1.81 -3.48
N LEU A 97 10.95 1.97 -3.22
CA LEU A 97 10.12 3.00 -3.84
C LEU A 97 10.51 4.40 -3.35
N VAL A 98 10.79 4.56 -2.06
CA VAL A 98 11.31 5.81 -1.48
C VAL A 98 12.71 6.12 -2.01
N ASP A 99 13.59 5.13 -2.07
CA ASP A 99 14.94 5.28 -2.63
C ASP A 99 14.91 5.67 -4.12
N SER A 100 13.85 5.32 -4.85
CA SER A 100 13.64 5.74 -6.25
C SER A 100 13.23 7.21 -6.41
N GLY A 101 13.10 7.97 -5.32
CA GLY A 101 12.92 9.42 -5.35
C GLY A 101 11.47 9.89 -5.51
N VAL A 102 10.50 9.13 -4.98
CA VAL A 102 9.08 9.52 -4.99
C VAL A 102 8.83 10.70 -4.06
N LYS A 103 7.93 11.61 -4.46
CA LYS A 103 7.58 12.78 -3.64
C LYS A 103 6.45 12.55 -2.63
N LEU A 104 5.68 11.48 -2.84
CA LEU A 104 4.58 11.04 -2.00
C LEU A 104 4.47 9.53 -2.15
N LEU A 105 4.23 8.82 -1.05
CA LEU A 105 4.05 7.37 -1.03
C LEU A 105 2.58 7.03 -0.78
N THR A 106 1.99 6.22 -1.65
CA THR A 106 0.62 5.71 -1.53
C THR A 106 0.64 4.19 -1.33
N ILE A 107 0.13 3.73 -0.20
CA ILE A 107 -0.05 2.30 0.11
C ILE A 107 -1.42 1.86 -0.45
N ALA A 108 -1.44 1.37 -1.68
CA ALA A 108 -2.61 0.92 -2.42
C ALA A 108 -2.97 -0.56 -2.16
N CYS A 109 -2.65 -1.08 -0.97
CA CYS A 109 -3.04 -2.42 -0.52
C CYS A 109 -3.69 -2.31 0.87
N ASN A 110 -4.90 -2.83 1.04
CA ASN A 110 -5.58 -2.81 2.34
C ASN A 110 -4.85 -3.67 3.38
N SER A 111 -4.38 -4.85 3.00
CA SER A 111 -3.62 -5.73 3.89
C SER A 111 -2.30 -5.11 4.31
N ALA A 112 -1.57 -4.47 3.38
CA ALA A 112 -0.34 -3.76 3.73
C ALA A 112 -0.63 -2.55 4.63
N SER A 113 -1.64 -1.73 4.30
CA SER A 113 -2.02 -0.56 5.10
C SER A 113 -2.34 -0.93 6.54
N ALA A 114 -3.09 -2.03 6.72
CA ALA A 114 -3.39 -2.60 8.04
C ALA A 114 -2.14 -3.04 8.81
N ALA A 115 -1.11 -3.52 8.12
CA ALA A 115 0.10 -4.05 8.73
C ALA A 115 1.16 -2.98 9.07
N VAL A 116 1.28 -1.92 8.24
CA VAL A 116 2.50 -1.07 8.19
C VAL A 116 2.28 0.42 8.36
N LEU A 117 1.05 0.95 8.44
CA LEU A 117 0.82 2.40 8.40
C LEU A 117 1.64 3.19 9.44
N ARG A 118 1.70 2.70 10.69
CA ARG A 118 2.46 3.35 11.76
C ARG A 118 3.96 3.35 11.45
N ASP A 119 4.49 2.18 11.08
CA ASP A 119 5.89 1.99 10.71
C ASP A 119 6.28 2.88 9.52
N ALA A 120 5.42 2.95 8.49
CA ALA A 120 5.66 3.75 7.30
C ALA A 120 5.67 5.26 7.57
N ARG A 121 4.76 5.77 8.43
CA ARG A 121 4.76 7.19 8.80
C ARG A 121 5.99 7.57 9.62
N GLU A 122 6.38 6.74 10.57
CA GLU A 122 7.61 6.96 11.34
C GLU A 122 8.84 6.92 10.44
N ARG A 123 8.92 5.91 9.56
CA ARG A 123 10.08 5.68 8.70
C ARG A 123 10.22 6.69 7.57
N TYR A 124 9.13 7.10 6.93
CA TYR A 124 9.17 7.90 5.71
C TYR A 124 8.71 9.35 5.92
N THR A 125 7.60 9.56 6.64
CA THR A 125 7.09 10.91 6.88
C THR A 125 7.92 11.63 7.93
N ALA A 126 8.13 11.04 9.10
CA ALA A 126 8.86 11.72 10.18
C ALA A 126 10.36 11.88 9.86
N ARG A 127 10.96 10.91 9.18
CA ARG A 127 12.39 10.93 8.86
C ARG A 127 12.72 11.72 7.59
N TYR A 128 11.97 11.52 6.50
CA TYR A 128 12.31 12.09 5.19
C TYR A 128 11.35 13.20 4.74
N GLY A 129 10.28 13.48 5.48
CA GLY A 129 9.27 14.46 5.09
C GLY A 129 8.32 13.98 3.99
N ILE A 130 8.42 12.72 3.55
CA ILE A 130 7.60 12.16 2.46
C ILE A 130 6.21 11.83 2.99
N PRO A 131 5.13 12.46 2.47
CA PRO A 131 3.78 12.13 2.90
C PRO A 131 3.42 10.68 2.56
N VAL A 132 2.88 9.96 3.55
CA VAL A 132 2.39 8.59 3.38
C VAL A 132 0.86 8.58 3.45
N ILE A 133 0.23 8.22 2.34
CA ILE A 133 -1.22 8.06 2.20
C ILE A 133 -1.54 6.57 2.05
N GLU A 134 -2.65 6.13 2.62
CA GLU A 134 -3.07 4.73 2.60
C GLU A 134 -4.59 4.62 2.41
N VAL A 135 -5.10 3.40 2.25
CA VAL A 135 -6.46 3.16 1.73
C VAL A 135 -7.55 3.02 2.81
N ILE A 136 -7.22 2.82 4.08
CA ILE A 136 -8.16 2.57 5.19
C ILE A 136 -8.75 3.88 5.72
N GLN A 137 -7.93 4.84 6.17
CA GLN A 137 -8.41 6.08 6.80
C GLN A 137 -9.30 6.92 5.88
N PRO A 138 -9.00 7.10 4.58
CA PRO A 138 -9.90 7.81 3.67
C PRO A 138 -11.27 7.14 3.56
N ALA A 139 -11.28 5.82 3.42
CA ALA A 139 -12.52 5.04 3.33
C ALA A 139 -13.33 5.11 4.64
N VAL A 140 -12.67 5.03 5.80
CA VAL A 140 -13.30 5.17 7.11
C VAL A 140 -13.97 6.53 7.24
N ARG A 141 -13.27 7.64 6.98
CA ARG A 141 -13.86 8.98 7.06
C ARG A 141 -15.07 9.12 6.14
N ARG A 142 -15.02 8.55 4.93
CA ARG A 142 -16.15 8.56 4.01
C ARG A 142 -17.32 7.74 4.55
N ALA A 143 -17.08 6.55 5.09
CA ALA A 143 -18.12 5.69 5.64
C ALA A 143 -18.83 6.34 6.84
N VAL A 144 -18.08 6.97 7.75
CA VAL A 144 -18.65 7.72 8.88
C VAL A 144 -19.54 8.85 8.38
N SER A 145 -19.14 9.58 7.33
CA SER A 145 -19.95 10.66 6.76
C SER A 145 -21.18 10.19 5.98
N ALA A 146 -21.20 8.93 5.53
CA ALA A 146 -22.22 8.40 4.62
C ALA A 146 -23.33 7.65 5.36
N THR A 147 -23.01 7.00 6.47
CA THR A 147 -23.98 6.22 7.24
C THR A 147 -25.06 7.11 7.86
N ARG A 148 -26.30 6.61 7.86
CA ARG A 148 -27.47 7.28 8.45
C ARG A 148 -27.91 6.59 9.74
N SER A 149 -27.68 5.28 9.82
CA SER A 149 -28.03 4.41 10.93
C SER A 149 -26.89 4.19 11.93
N GLY A 150 -25.66 4.60 11.58
CA GLY A 150 -24.45 4.30 12.36
C GLY A 150 -23.97 2.85 12.22
N ARG A 151 -24.54 2.07 11.29
CA ARG A 151 -24.20 0.66 11.08
C ARG A 151 -23.39 0.50 9.79
N ILE A 152 -22.12 0.19 9.96
CA ILE A 152 -21.15 0.11 8.86
C ILE A 152 -20.66 -1.32 8.71
N GLY A 153 -20.68 -1.79 7.47
CA GLY A 153 -20.06 -3.00 7.03
C GLY A 153 -18.65 -2.79 6.51
N VAL A 154 -17.75 -3.73 6.75
CA VAL A 154 -16.43 -3.77 6.10
C VAL A 154 -16.25 -5.14 5.48
N ILE A 155 -15.95 -5.19 4.19
CA ILE A 155 -15.52 -6.42 3.53
C ILE A 155 -14.04 -6.32 3.16
N GLY A 156 -13.28 -7.38 3.37
CA GLY A 156 -11.83 -7.37 3.08
C GLY A 156 -11.22 -8.75 2.97
N THR A 157 -9.91 -8.79 2.83
CA THR A 157 -9.16 -10.06 2.91
C THR A 157 -9.12 -10.59 4.34
N SER A 158 -8.75 -11.86 4.52
CA SER A 158 -8.56 -12.46 5.85
C SER A 158 -7.53 -11.69 6.68
N ALA A 159 -6.41 -11.27 6.10
CA ALA A 159 -5.41 -10.45 6.77
C ALA A 159 -5.99 -9.08 7.19
N THR A 160 -6.74 -8.40 6.31
CA THR A 160 -7.35 -7.10 6.61
C THR A 160 -8.35 -7.21 7.76
N VAL A 161 -9.29 -8.15 7.69
CA VAL A 161 -10.31 -8.33 8.73
C VAL A 161 -9.70 -8.85 10.03
N GLY A 162 -8.77 -9.81 9.95
CA GLY A 162 -8.08 -10.37 11.11
C GLY A 162 -7.17 -9.37 11.84
N SER A 163 -6.66 -8.34 11.14
CA SER A 163 -5.84 -7.28 11.74
C SER A 163 -6.62 -6.34 12.65
N ARG A 164 -7.95 -6.26 12.48
CA ARG A 164 -8.83 -5.28 13.13
C ARG A 164 -8.50 -3.80 12.85
N ALA A 165 -7.72 -3.52 11.80
CA ALA A 165 -7.27 -2.15 11.50
C ALA A 165 -8.44 -1.18 11.19
N TYR A 166 -9.53 -1.67 10.58
CA TYR A 166 -10.72 -0.87 10.36
C TYR A 166 -11.41 -0.53 11.67
N GLU A 167 -11.62 -1.52 12.54
CA GLU A 167 -12.23 -1.35 13.87
C GLU A 167 -11.45 -0.36 14.72
N ASP A 168 -10.12 -0.48 14.75
CA ASP A 168 -9.24 0.45 15.47
C ASP A 168 -9.34 1.87 14.91
N THR A 169 -9.52 2.02 13.60
CA THR A 169 -9.67 3.33 12.96
C THR A 169 -11.06 3.93 13.21
N PHE A 170 -12.11 3.10 13.27
CA PHE A 170 -13.47 3.50 13.63
C PHE A 170 -13.62 3.83 15.12
N ALA A 171 -12.71 3.38 15.99
CA ALA A 171 -12.79 3.61 17.44
C ALA A 171 -12.85 5.09 17.85
N ALA A 172 -12.48 6.02 16.94
CA ALA A 172 -12.65 7.45 17.13
C ALA A 172 -14.14 7.92 17.11
N ALA A 173 -15.06 7.07 16.67
CA ALA A 173 -16.50 7.32 16.60
C ALA A 173 -17.26 6.20 17.35
N PRO A 174 -17.41 6.32 18.69
CA PRO A 174 -17.86 5.22 19.56
C PRO A 174 -19.32 4.81 19.36
N ASP A 175 -20.14 5.66 18.73
CA ASP A 175 -21.56 5.39 18.48
C ASP A 175 -21.79 4.48 17.25
N LEU A 176 -20.73 4.10 16.54
CA LEU A 176 -20.80 3.26 15.36
C LEU A 176 -20.80 1.77 15.71
N THR A 177 -21.60 1.00 14.99
CA THR A 177 -21.57 -0.47 15.02
C THR A 177 -20.92 -0.98 13.74
N ILE A 178 -19.80 -1.68 13.89
CA ILE A 178 -19.00 -2.19 12.76
C ILE A 178 -19.19 -3.70 12.63
N THR A 179 -19.50 -4.16 11.41
CA THR A 179 -19.57 -5.59 11.06
C THR A 179 -18.57 -5.89 9.95
N SER A 180 -17.50 -6.62 10.28
CA SER A 180 -16.43 -6.97 9.34
C SER A 180 -16.57 -8.42 8.86
N VAL A 181 -16.45 -8.64 7.54
CA VAL A 181 -16.51 -9.97 6.92
C VAL A 181 -15.35 -10.17 5.97
N ALA A 182 -14.63 -11.29 6.12
CA ALA A 182 -13.59 -11.70 5.19
C ALA A 182 -14.20 -12.35 3.95
N CYS A 183 -13.79 -11.90 2.75
CA CYS A 183 -14.27 -12.40 1.46
C CYS A 183 -13.12 -12.93 0.61
N PRO A 184 -12.45 -14.03 1.02
CA PRO A 184 -11.21 -14.50 0.39
C PRO A 184 -11.38 -14.87 -1.09
N ALA A 185 -12.54 -15.44 -1.49
CA ALA A 185 -12.75 -15.86 -2.88
C ALA A 185 -12.92 -14.69 -3.86
N PHE A 186 -13.28 -13.49 -3.41
CA PHE A 186 -13.52 -12.35 -4.30
C PHE A 186 -12.29 -11.93 -5.11
N VAL A 187 -11.09 -12.05 -4.53
CA VAL A 187 -9.84 -11.74 -5.25
C VAL A 187 -9.68 -12.67 -6.44
N ASN A 188 -9.88 -13.98 -6.24
CA ASN A 188 -9.76 -15.00 -7.29
C ASN A 188 -10.74 -14.74 -8.45
N PHE A 189 -11.99 -14.38 -8.14
CA PHE A 189 -12.98 -14.03 -9.16
C PHE A 189 -12.53 -12.83 -9.99
N VAL A 190 -12.05 -11.76 -9.35
CA VAL A 190 -11.61 -10.54 -10.03
C VAL A 190 -10.39 -10.79 -10.92
N GLU A 191 -9.38 -11.50 -10.42
CA GLU A 191 -8.18 -11.83 -11.20
C GLU A 191 -8.51 -12.77 -12.38
N ALA A 192 -9.45 -13.71 -12.20
CA ALA A 192 -9.97 -14.53 -13.29
C ALA A 192 -10.83 -13.74 -14.30
N GLY A 193 -11.23 -12.51 -13.99
CA GLY A 193 -12.09 -11.67 -14.84
C GLY A 193 -13.56 -12.03 -14.75
N VAL A 194 -13.94 -12.79 -13.72
CA VAL A 194 -15.30 -13.21 -13.45
C VAL A 194 -15.93 -12.16 -12.53
N THR A 195 -16.72 -11.26 -13.11
CA THR A 195 -17.43 -10.19 -12.37
C THR A 195 -18.94 -10.38 -12.35
N THR A 196 -19.44 -11.42 -13.02
CA THR A 196 -20.86 -11.81 -13.05
C THR A 196 -20.98 -13.34 -13.07
N GLY A 197 -22.19 -13.87 -12.84
CA GLY A 197 -22.49 -15.30 -12.94
C GLY A 197 -22.95 -15.94 -11.62
N PRO A 198 -23.48 -17.17 -11.67
CA PRO A 198 -24.13 -17.82 -10.54
C PRO A 198 -23.16 -18.14 -9.38
N GLU A 199 -21.92 -18.52 -9.68
CA GLU A 199 -20.91 -18.85 -8.65
C GLU A 199 -20.50 -17.63 -7.83
N LEU A 200 -20.19 -16.52 -8.51
CA LEU A 200 -19.88 -15.25 -7.85
C LEU A 200 -21.09 -14.73 -7.06
N LEU A 201 -22.30 -14.85 -7.60
CA LEU A 201 -23.51 -14.44 -6.90
C LEU A 201 -23.75 -15.29 -5.64
N ALA A 202 -23.50 -16.60 -5.69
CA ALA A 202 -23.59 -17.48 -4.53
C ALA A 202 -22.58 -17.08 -3.44
N ALA A 203 -21.31 -16.89 -3.82
CA ALA A 203 -20.27 -16.43 -2.90
C ALA A 203 -20.60 -15.05 -2.29
N ALA A 204 -21.13 -14.12 -3.10
CA ALA A 204 -21.54 -12.81 -2.62
C ALA A 204 -22.72 -12.89 -1.64
N ASN A 205 -23.72 -13.72 -1.91
CA ASN A 205 -24.83 -13.92 -0.97
C ASN A 205 -24.35 -14.50 0.37
N GLU A 206 -23.44 -15.48 0.34
CA GLU A 206 -22.86 -16.07 1.54
C GLU A 206 -22.09 -15.04 2.36
N TYR A 207 -21.11 -14.36 1.76
CA TYR A 207 -20.27 -13.40 2.48
C TYR A 207 -21.03 -12.15 2.94
N LEU A 208 -22.05 -11.72 2.19
CA LEU A 208 -22.79 -10.50 2.52
C LEU A 208 -23.98 -10.75 3.46
N ALA A 209 -24.37 -12.01 3.71
CA ALA A 209 -25.47 -12.34 4.61
C ALA A 209 -25.29 -11.77 6.04
N PRO A 210 -24.12 -11.84 6.70
CA PRO A 210 -23.94 -11.26 8.04
C PRO A 210 -24.14 -9.74 8.05
N LEU A 211 -23.72 -9.05 6.99
CA LEU A 211 -23.89 -7.60 6.83
C LEU A 211 -25.37 -7.23 6.70
N LYS A 212 -26.13 -8.00 5.91
CA LYS A 212 -27.58 -7.81 5.78
C LYS A 212 -28.31 -8.08 7.09
N GLN A 213 -27.92 -9.13 7.83
CA GLN A 213 -28.48 -9.44 9.14
C GLN A 213 -28.20 -8.35 10.18
N ALA A 214 -27.01 -7.74 10.13
CA ALA A 214 -26.65 -6.60 10.97
C ALA A 214 -27.39 -5.31 10.57
N GLY A 215 -28.07 -5.28 9.43
CA GLY A 215 -28.80 -4.11 8.93
C GLY A 215 -27.87 -2.93 8.66
N VAL A 216 -26.70 -3.18 8.07
CA VAL A 216 -25.76 -2.12 7.66
C VAL A 216 -26.35 -1.30 6.53
N ASP A 217 -26.13 0.02 6.54
CA ASP A 217 -26.55 0.93 5.46
C ASP A 217 -25.37 1.46 4.63
N THR A 218 -24.15 1.13 5.05
CA THR A 218 -22.91 1.57 4.41
C THR A 218 -21.92 0.42 4.43
N VAL A 219 -21.29 0.10 3.30
CA VAL A 219 -20.29 -0.97 3.20
C VAL A 219 -19.00 -0.42 2.61
N VAL A 220 -17.90 -0.60 3.35
CA VAL A 220 -16.55 -0.29 2.88
C VAL A 220 -16.00 -1.45 2.06
N LEU A 221 -15.57 -1.14 0.85
CA LEU A 221 -14.83 -2.04 -0.04
C LEU A 221 -13.34 -2.06 0.38
N GLY A 222 -13.06 -2.77 1.47
CA GLY A 222 -11.74 -2.89 2.13
C GLY A 222 -10.75 -3.82 1.44
N CYS A 223 -10.84 -3.94 0.12
CA CYS A 223 -9.83 -4.57 -0.74
C CYS A 223 -9.81 -3.85 -2.08
N THR A 224 -8.63 -3.65 -2.65
CA THR A 224 -8.44 -2.89 -3.90
C THR A 224 -9.00 -3.61 -5.14
N HIS A 225 -9.35 -4.89 -5.03
CA HIS A 225 -10.06 -5.64 -6.07
C HIS A 225 -11.56 -5.37 -6.11
N TYR A 226 -12.16 -5.03 -4.96
CA TYR A 226 -13.62 -5.04 -4.79
C TYR A 226 -14.38 -3.94 -5.53
N PRO A 227 -13.79 -2.79 -5.93
CA PRO A 227 -14.46 -1.87 -6.84
C PRO A 227 -14.94 -2.52 -8.15
N LEU A 228 -14.26 -3.56 -8.63
CA LEU A 228 -14.70 -4.32 -9.83
C LEU A 228 -15.89 -5.25 -9.58
N LEU A 229 -16.25 -5.48 -8.31
CA LEU A 229 -17.42 -6.27 -7.90
C LEU A 229 -18.59 -5.40 -7.43
N THR A 230 -18.51 -4.07 -7.59
CA THR A 230 -19.56 -3.13 -7.16
C THR A 230 -20.95 -3.54 -7.67
N GLY A 231 -21.05 -4.01 -8.92
CA GLY A 231 -22.33 -4.46 -9.49
C GLY A 231 -22.97 -5.61 -8.71
N VAL A 232 -22.23 -6.70 -8.46
CA VAL A 232 -22.78 -7.86 -7.73
C VAL A 232 -22.99 -7.54 -6.24
N ILE A 233 -22.10 -6.76 -5.63
CA ILE A 233 -22.22 -6.38 -4.21
C ILE A 233 -23.45 -5.48 -4.02
N SER A 234 -23.66 -4.50 -4.90
CA SER A 234 -24.84 -3.63 -4.84
C SER A 234 -26.13 -4.42 -5.10
N PHE A 235 -26.12 -5.35 -6.06
CA PHE A 235 -27.26 -6.23 -6.30
C PHE A 235 -27.64 -7.06 -5.08
N VAL A 236 -26.66 -7.62 -4.36
CA VAL A 236 -26.91 -8.42 -3.16
C VAL A 236 -27.28 -7.56 -1.95
N MET A 237 -26.64 -6.41 -1.73
CA MET A 237 -26.91 -5.55 -0.57
C MET A 237 -28.21 -4.75 -0.70
N GLY A 238 -28.61 -4.41 -1.94
CA GLY A 238 -29.74 -3.53 -2.22
C GLY A 238 -29.32 -2.07 -2.44
N GLU A 239 -30.21 -1.29 -3.05
CA GLU A 239 -29.96 0.11 -3.44
C GLU A 239 -29.87 1.09 -2.25
N ASP A 240 -30.41 0.71 -1.10
CA ASP A 240 -30.38 1.52 0.12
C ASP A 240 -29.01 1.52 0.81
N VAL A 241 -28.09 0.63 0.39
CA VAL A 241 -26.76 0.49 0.98
C VAL A 241 -25.74 1.28 0.19
N THR A 242 -25.07 2.21 0.86
CA THR A 242 -23.99 3.01 0.25
C THR A 242 -22.69 2.21 0.22
N LEU A 243 -22.13 2.01 -0.97
CA LEU A 243 -20.81 1.40 -1.13
C LEU A 243 -19.71 2.47 -1.11
N VAL A 244 -18.66 2.25 -0.32
CA VAL A 244 -17.52 3.15 -0.19
C VAL A 244 -16.29 2.52 -0.82
N SER A 245 -15.82 3.12 -1.93
CA SER A 245 -14.59 2.72 -2.62
C SER A 245 -13.36 3.33 -1.96
N SER A 246 -12.44 2.48 -1.50
CA SER A 246 -11.16 2.94 -0.95
C SER A 246 -10.31 3.68 -1.99
N ALA A 247 -10.43 3.33 -3.27
CA ALA A 247 -9.65 3.93 -4.35
C ALA A 247 -9.98 5.42 -4.57
N GLU A 248 -11.27 5.76 -4.65
CA GLU A 248 -11.72 7.14 -4.89
C GLU A 248 -11.35 8.08 -3.73
N GLU A 249 -11.55 7.62 -2.50
CA GLU A 249 -11.27 8.42 -1.30
C GLU A 249 -9.76 8.61 -1.09
N THR A 250 -8.95 7.59 -1.43
CA THR A 250 -7.48 7.70 -1.39
C THR A 250 -6.98 8.74 -2.39
N ALA A 251 -7.50 8.75 -3.62
CA ALA A 251 -7.11 9.74 -4.62
C ALA A 251 -7.42 11.19 -4.18
N LYS A 252 -8.56 11.43 -3.51
CA LYS A 252 -8.88 12.73 -2.91
C LYS A 252 -7.88 13.13 -1.82
N ASP A 253 -7.41 12.17 -1.04
CA ASP A 253 -6.40 12.40 -0.01
C ASP A 253 -5.01 12.68 -0.57
N VAL A 254 -4.63 11.96 -1.63
CA VAL A 254 -3.40 12.27 -2.38
C VAL A 254 -3.46 13.70 -2.91
N TYR A 255 -4.57 14.14 -3.50
CA TYR A 255 -4.75 15.52 -3.93
C TYR A 255 -4.54 16.51 -2.78
N ARG A 256 -5.19 16.28 -1.62
CA ARG A 256 -5.07 17.15 -0.44
C ARG A 256 -3.62 17.20 0.06
N ALA A 257 -2.94 16.07 0.11
CA ALA A 257 -1.54 16.00 0.54
C ALA A 257 -0.63 16.79 -0.41
N LEU A 258 -0.75 16.60 -1.72
CA LEU A 258 0.03 17.37 -2.70
C LEU A 258 -0.21 18.88 -2.53
N ALA A 259 -1.47 19.28 -2.32
CA ALA A 259 -1.85 20.68 -2.15
C ALA A 259 -1.34 21.30 -0.84
N ASN A 260 -1.51 20.61 0.28
CA ASN A 260 -1.08 21.10 1.59
C ASN A 260 0.44 21.23 1.70
N HIS A 261 1.17 20.35 1.03
CA HIS A 261 2.63 20.36 1.03
C HIS A 261 3.24 21.23 -0.09
N GLY A 262 2.44 21.70 -1.06
CA GLY A 262 2.92 22.50 -2.18
C GLY A 262 3.83 21.75 -3.14
N ILE A 263 3.62 20.43 -3.29
CA ILE A 263 4.48 19.52 -4.07
C ILE A 263 3.82 19.03 -5.37
N GLN A 264 2.78 19.72 -5.85
CA GLN A 264 2.14 19.40 -7.12
C GLN A 264 3.14 19.54 -8.28
N ARG A 265 3.01 18.70 -9.30
CA ARG A 265 3.75 18.86 -10.54
C ARG A 265 3.22 20.07 -11.32
N THR A 266 4.11 20.99 -11.68
CA THR A 266 3.80 22.24 -12.41
C THR A 266 4.29 22.26 -13.85
N GLU A 267 4.99 21.21 -14.28
CA GLU A 267 5.54 21.09 -15.62
C GLU A 267 4.45 20.92 -16.70
N ARG A 268 4.72 21.47 -17.88
CA ARG A 268 3.82 21.39 -19.05
C ARG A 268 4.02 20.14 -19.90
N SER A 269 5.14 19.43 -19.73
CA SER A 269 5.38 18.15 -20.39
C SER A 269 4.37 17.10 -19.90
N ALA A 270 4.05 16.14 -20.76
CA ALA A 270 3.20 15.01 -20.39
C ALA A 270 3.81 14.26 -19.20
N PRO A 271 2.98 13.78 -18.24
CA PRO A 271 3.48 12.95 -17.14
C PRO A 271 3.98 11.60 -17.66
N SER A 272 4.85 10.97 -16.87
CA SER A 272 5.27 9.59 -17.10
C SER A 272 4.54 8.67 -16.12
N HIS A 273 4.00 7.55 -16.62
CA HIS A 273 3.43 6.50 -15.79
C HIS A 273 4.23 5.22 -16.01
N GLU A 274 4.87 4.75 -14.96
CA GLU A 274 5.66 3.51 -14.98
C GLU A 274 5.07 2.48 -14.02
N PHE A 275 4.93 1.25 -14.52
CA PHE A 275 4.36 0.13 -13.80
C PHE A 275 5.37 -1.01 -13.75
N ILE A 276 5.67 -1.42 -12.52
CA ILE A 276 6.69 -2.40 -12.18
C ILE A 276 6.04 -3.57 -11.43
N ALA A 277 6.47 -4.79 -11.74
CA ALA A 277 6.10 -6.00 -11.03
C ALA A 277 7.35 -6.75 -10.57
N THR A 278 7.37 -7.23 -9.33
CA THR A 278 8.48 -8.05 -8.78
C THR A 278 8.44 -9.50 -9.29
N GLY A 279 7.26 -10.00 -9.66
CA GLY A 279 7.06 -11.31 -10.28
C GLY A 279 6.85 -11.23 -11.80
N ASP A 280 5.99 -12.10 -12.35
CA ASP A 280 5.75 -12.17 -13.80
C ASP A 280 5.08 -10.90 -14.38
N ALA A 281 5.86 -10.12 -15.15
CA ALA A 281 5.37 -8.90 -15.78
C ALA A 281 4.36 -9.12 -16.91
N ALA A 282 4.39 -10.27 -17.60
CA ALA A 282 3.45 -10.54 -18.70
C ALA A 282 2.04 -10.84 -18.16
N GLN A 283 1.96 -11.62 -17.07
CA GLN A 283 0.71 -11.83 -16.36
C GLN A 283 0.19 -10.51 -15.77
N PHE A 284 1.07 -9.72 -15.16
CA PHE A 284 0.72 -8.40 -14.64
C PHE A 284 0.16 -7.50 -15.75
N GLU A 285 0.79 -7.44 -16.93
CA GLU A 285 0.33 -6.61 -18.05
C GLU A 285 -1.09 -6.98 -18.51
N THR A 286 -1.37 -8.28 -18.62
CA THR A 286 -2.69 -8.78 -19.03
C THR A 286 -3.77 -8.34 -18.04
N LEU A 287 -3.49 -8.46 -16.74
CA LEU A 287 -4.38 -8.02 -15.68
C LEU A 287 -4.49 -6.49 -15.67
N ALA A 288 -3.37 -5.78 -15.76
CA ALA A 288 -3.32 -4.33 -15.68
C ALA A 288 -4.17 -3.63 -16.76
N ARG A 289 -4.16 -4.16 -17.99
CA ARG A 289 -5.05 -3.68 -19.08
C ARG A 289 -6.53 -3.79 -18.72
N ARG A 290 -6.92 -4.77 -17.89
CA ARG A 290 -8.30 -4.93 -17.37
C ARG A 290 -8.64 -3.88 -16.31
N PHE A 291 -7.69 -3.55 -15.42
CA PHE A 291 -7.92 -2.59 -14.32
C PHE A 291 -7.81 -1.11 -14.74
N LEU A 292 -6.92 -0.78 -15.68
CA LEU A 292 -6.58 0.62 -16.03
C LEU A 292 -7.04 1.07 -17.43
N GLY A 293 -7.50 0.17 -18.31
CA GLY A 293 -7.83 0.53 -19.70
C GLY A 293 -6.61 1.06 -20.49
N PRO A 294 -6.78 1.99 -21.46
CA PRO A 294 -5.73 2.39 -22.42
C PRO A 294 -4.48 3.07 -21.82
N GLU A 295 -4.41 3.31 -20.51
CA GLU A 295 -3.27 3.95 -19.84
C GLU A 295 -2.04 3.03 -19.70
N VAL A 296 -2.24 1.71 -19.64
CA VAL A 296 -1.13 0.75 -19.51
C VAL A 296 -0.65 0.37 -20.90
N LEU A 297 0.39 1.06 -21.35
CA LEU A 297 1.03 0.80 -22.64
C LEU A 297 2.00 -0.39 -22.58
N SER A 298 2.72 -0.55 -21.47
CA SER A 298 3.70 -1.63 -21.22
C SER A 298 4.01 -1.77 -19.73
N VAL A 299 4.38 -2.98 -19.27
CA VAL A 299 4.80 -3.26 -17.89
C VAL A 299 6.23 -3.82 -17.92
N LYS A 300 7.08 -3.41 -16.97
CA LYS A 300 8.46 -3.89 -16.86
C LYS A 300 8.61 -4.83 -15.66
N HIS A 301 9.36 -5.90 -15.86
CA HIS A 301 9.86 -6.75 -14.77
C HIS A 301 11.17 -6.18 -14.24
N VAL A 302 11.34 -6.14 -12.92
CA VAL A 302 12.62 -5.84 -12.27
C VAL A 302 12.81 -6.69 -11.02
N ASP A 303 14.06 -7.10 -10.76
CA ASP A 303 14.42 -7.79 -9.51
C ASP A 303 14.39 -6.82 -8.31
N HIS A 304 14.81 -5.57 -8.55
CA HIS A 304 14.82 -4.47 -7.57
C HIS A 304 14.44 -3.15 -8.26
N VAL A 305 13.53 -2.38 -7.67
CA VAL A 305 13.06 -1.08 -8.18
C VAL A 305 14.21 -0.07 -8.20
N ALA A 306 15.02 -0.05 -7.13
CA ALA A 306 16.17 0.83 -6.99
C ALA A 306 17.27 0.59 -8.05
N ALA A 307 17.30 -0.59 -8.69
CA ALA A 307 18.27 -0.89 -9.75
C ALA A 307 17.97 -0.14 -11.06
N GLN A 308 16.70 0.16 -11.33
CA GLN A 308 16.28 0.99 -12.47
C GLN A 308 16.34 2.49 -12.14
N TYR A 309 16.10 2.80 -10.86
CA TYR A 309 16.10 4.05 -10.09
C TYR A 309 17.37 4.52 -9.37
N PRO A 310 18.63 4.43 -9.85
CA PRO A 310 19.78 4.72 -8.99
C PRO A 310 19.88 6.23 -8.70
N THR A 311 19.30 6.68 -7.59
CA THR A 311 19.40 8.06 -7.09
C THR A 311 20.71 8.33 -6.34
N GLY A 312 21.67 7.40 -6.36
CA GLY A 312 22.99 7.57 -5.75
C GLY A 312 23.04 7.35 -4.23
N SER A 313 21.94 7.01 -3.56
CA SER A 313 21.96 6.59 -2.16
C SER A 313 22.28 5.10 -2.03
N LEU A 314 23.56 4.75 -2.16
CA LEU A 314 24.03 3.43 -1.74
C LEU A 314 24.50 3.53 -0.28
N ALA A 315 23.63 3.17 0.67
CA ALA A 315 24.14 2.55 1.89
C ALA A 315 24.57 1.12 1.56
N ARG A 316 25.67 0.97 0.82
CA ARG A 316 26.35 -0.33 0.73
C ARG A 316 26.92 -0.61 2.11
N ILE A 317 26.41 -1.63 2.77
CA ILE A 317 27.12 -2.24 3.89
C ILE A 317 28.44 -2.76 3.31
N THR A 318 29.54 -2.07 3.59
CA THR A 318 30.85 -2.48 3.09
C THR A 318 31.39 -3.64 3.95
N PRO A 319 32.29 -4.47 3.40
CA PRO A 319 32.99 -5.47 4.20
C PRO A 319 33.64 -4.88 5.45
N GLU A 320 34.15 -3.64 5.39
CA GLU A 320 34.72 -2.96 6.56
C GLU A 320 33.67 -2.63 7.63
N MET A 321 32.43 -2.29 7.25
CA MET A 321 31.34 -2.05 8.20
C MET A 321 30.90 -3.34 8.92
N LEU A 322 30.93 -4.48 8.23
CA LEU A 322 30.67 -5.79 8.82
C LEU A 322 31.80 -6.21 9.78
N GLU A 323 33.04 -5.83 9.47
CA GLU A 323 34.21 -6.13 10.29
C GLU A 323 34.27 -5.22 11.54
N ALA A 324 33.85 -3.96 11.42
CA ALA A 324 33.66 -3.03 12.54
C ALA A 324 32.55 -3.50 13.50
N ALA A 325 31.44 -4.02 12.98
CA ALA A 325 30.35 -4.57 13.80
C ALA A 325 30.77 -5.86 14.55
N ARG A 326 31.64 -6.67 13.96
CA ARG A 326 32.18 -7.89 14.61
C ARG A 326 33.23 -7.58 15.67
N SER A 327 34.06 -6.56 15.44
CA SER A 327 35.12 -6.12 16.37
C SER A 327 34.60 -5.26 17.53
N GLY A 328 33.41 -4.65 17.41
CA GLY A 328 32.74 -3.89 18.47
C GLY A 328 32.08 -4.71 19.58
N SER A 329 32.20 -6.04 19.57
CA SER A 329 31.58 -6.96 20.54
C SER A 329 32.16 -6.89 21.97
N GLY A 330 33.08 -5.97 22.25
CA GLY A 330 33.73 -5.79 23.55
C GLY A 330 33.04 -4.84 24.55
N LEU A 331 31.99 -4.11 24.16
CA LEU A 331 31.29 -3.22 25.10
C LEU A 331 30.25 -4.01 25.91
N SER A 332 30.54 -4.20 27.19
CA SER A 332 29.65 -4.80 28.19
C SER A 332 28.25 -4.16 28.12
N ARG A 333 27.27 -4.91 27.60
CA ARG A 333 25.86 -4.55 27.71
C ARG A 333 25.46 -4.61 29.18
N ARG A 334 25.47 -3.48 29.87
CA ARG A 334 24.72 -3.33 31.13
C ARG A 334 23.23 -3.38 30.82
N SER A 335 22.62 -4.53 31.11
CA SER A 335 21.17 -4.67 31.17
C SER A 335 20.67 -4.06 32.49
N TYR A 336 19.72 -3.13 32.42
CA TYR A 336 19.01 -2.57 33.58
C TYR A 336 17.66 -3.27 33.82
N PHE A 337 17.56 -4.57 33.51
CA PHE A 337 16.37 -5.34 33.86
C PHE A 337 16.44 -5.82 35.32
N VAL A 338 15.38 -5.47 36.05
CA VAL A 338 15.07 -5.80 37.44
C VAL A 338 15.19 -7.31 37.69
N GLN A 339 15.96 -7.71 38.71
CA GLN A 339 15.97 -9.09 39.20
C GLN A 339 14.70 -9.37 40.02
N PRO A 340 13.95 -10.46 39.74
CA PRO A 340 12.95 -10.95 40.68
C PRO A 340 13.62 -11.85 41.73
N GLU A 341 13.23 -11.64 42.97
CA GLU A 341 13.64 -12.37 44.16
C GLU A 341 13.31 -13.88 44.11
N GLY A 342 14.25 -14.69 44.63
CA GLY A 342 14.02 -15.86 45.49
C GLY A 342 13.29 -17.10 44.93
N THR A 343 13.99 -18.23 44.82
CA THR A 343 14.00 -19.35 45.82
C THR A 343 14.49 -20.70 45.25
N SER A 344 15.49 -21.27 45.94
CA SER A 344 15.87 -22.68 46.17
C SER A 344 15.59 -23.81 45.16
N ALA A 345 16.61 -24.61 44.81
CA ALA A 345 16.83 -25.96 45.38
C ALA A 345 18.01 -26.72 44.74
N GLY A 346 18.87 -27.31 45.62
CA GLY A 346 19.72 -28.51 45.39
C GLY A 346 20.96 -28.34 44.51
N SER A 347 22.14 -28.90 44.78
CA SER A 347 22.64 -29.76 45.85
C SER A 347 24.16 -29.81 45.66
N GLY A 348 24.95 -29.74 46.73
CA GLY A 348 26.41 -29.68 46.64
C GLY A 348 27.08 -29.74 47.99
N THR A 349 27.12 -30.95 48.54
CA THR A 349 27.87 -31.37 49.73
C THR A 349 29.29 -30.81 49.76
N THR A 350 29.74 -30.24 50.89
CA THR A 350 30.99 -30.61 51.58
C THR A 350 30.99 -30.03 53.00
N ILE A 351 31.34 -30.90 53.94
CA ILE A 351 31.45 -30.76 55.40
C ILE A 351 32.77 -30.06 55.75
N GLY A 352 32.79 -29.20 56.79
CA GLY A 352 34.01 -28.97 57.57
C GLY A 352 34.13 -27.64 58.32
N ARG A 353 33.89 -27.69 59.64
CA ARG A 353 34.53 -27.00 60.79
C ARG A 353 35.29 -25.67 60.52
N GLY A 354 35.19 -24.63 61.33
CA GLY A 354 34.67 -24.46 62.69
C GLY A 354 35.27 -23.19 63.32
N LEU A 355 34.67 -22.83 64.47
CA LEU A 355 34.88 -21.66 65.34
C LEU A 355 34.23 -20.35 64.89
#